data_AF-A0A8H3VEY9-F1
#
_entry.id   AF-A0A8H3VEY9-F1
#
_cell.length_a   1.000
_cell.length_b   1.000
_cell.length_c   1.000
_cell.angle_alpha   90.00
_cell.angle_beta   90.00
_cell.angle_gamma   90.00
#
_symmetry.space_group_name_H-M   'P 1'
#
loop_
_entity.id
_entity.type
_entity.pdbx_description
1 polymer ?
#
loop_
_entity_poly.entity_id
_entity_poly.type
_entity_poly.pdbx_seq_one_letter_code
_entity_poly.pdbx_strand_id
1 'polypeptide(L)'
;MYLLPLLTTVLSSTVLAHTWNEQLSVIESGSFVGGNGYPRGYVSRSIPGFYDDMMTYQLPPPSRTRVNDSDFLCAPTQRTSNQTQSFPRLSAWPGAYVAMKYLENGHVTLPQNTPGKPFGGGTVFVFGTSQPIQNELLVDVLEWTTDGTGGDRRGKLIAAQNFDDGRCYQINAGNISLTRQQEFPDPVEGQPGSAHEQWCETDVAIPSDVSINSTYTVYWVWQWPTAPGTLGAMDGKDEYYTTCSDIDILAGLQNAIPNPLSQQDPQNSAVPNYQNRSAYKSNPL
;
A
#
# COMPACT_ATOMS: atom_id res chain seq x y z
N MET A 1 -58.35 -3.73 -0.19
CA MET A 1 -57.14 -3.27 -0.90
C MET A 1 -56.11 -2.92 0.16
N TYR A 2 -55.27 -3.88 0.55
CA TYR A 2 -54.28 -3.69 1.61
C TYR A 2 -52.94 -3.36 0.95
N LEU A 3 -52.40 -2.16 1.21
CA LEU A 3 -51.03 -1.81 0.84
C LEU A 3 -50.08 -2.51 1.81
N LEU A 4 -49.25 -3.43 1.29
CA LEU A 4 -48.07 -3.93 2.00
C LEU A 4 -46.97 -2.85 1.92
N PRO A 5 -46.36 -2.44 3.03
CA PRO A 5 -45.16 -1.61 2.97
C PRO A 5 -44.00 -2.48 2.46
N LEU A 6 -43.43 -2.10 1.33
CA LEU A 6 -42.20 -2.68 0.80
C LEU A 6 -41.07 -2.27 1.74
N LEU A 7 -40.64 -3.18 2.62
CA LEU A 7 -39.46 -3.00 3.45
C LEU A 7 -38.24 -3.11 2.53
N THR A 8 -37.75 -1.98 2.02
CA THR A 8 -36.46 -1.90 1.34
C THR A 8 -35.37 -2.15 2.37
N THR A 9 -34.93 -3.41 2.49
CA THR A 9 -33.67 -3.76 3.14
C THR A 9 -32.54 -3.14 2.33
N VAL A 10 -32.05 -1.99 2.80
CA VAL A 10 -30.75 -1.47 2.38
C VAL A 10 -29.72 -2.46 2.90
N LEU A 11 -29.32 -3.41 2.05
CA LEU A 11 -28.09 -4.18 2.23
C LEU A 11 -26.96 -3.14 2.24
N SER A 12 -26.61 -2.66 3.42
CA SER A 12 -25.36 -1.96 3.64
C SER A 12 -24.28 -2.99 3.36
N SER A 13 -23.74 -3.00 2.15
CA SER A 13 -22.46 -3.63 1.87
C SER A 13 -21.46 -2.95 2.80
N THR A 14 -21.20 -3.57 3.95
CA THR A 14 -20.03 -3.23 4.75
C THR A 14 -18.86 -3.59 3.85
N VAL A 15 -18.34 -2.60 3.12
CA VAL A 15 -17.04 -2.76 2.46
C VAL A 15 -16.08 -3.01 3.62
N LEU A 16 -15.69 -4.27 3.80
CA LEU A 16 -14.59 -4.59 4.70
C LEU A 16 -13.39 -3.90 4.10
N ALA A 17 -12.97 -2.81 4.73
CA ALA A 17 -11.82 -2.07 4.27
C ALA A 17 -10.61 -2.99 4.23
N HIS A 18 -9.91 -3.02 3.11
CA HIS A 18 -8.61 -3.66 3.01
C HIS A 18 -7.86 -3.17 1.79
N THR A 19 -6.54 -3.21 1.91
CA THR A 19 -5.58 -3.01 0.81
C THR A 19 -4.23 -3.55 1.28
N TRP A 20 -3.32 -3.74 0.33
CA TRP A 20 -1.94 -4.15 0.54
C TRP A 20 -1.12 -3.68 -0.66
N ASN A 21 0.20 -3.67 -0.51
CA ASN A 21 1.08 -3.39 -1.64
C ASN A 21 1.00 -4.55 -2.65
N GLU A 22 0.45 -4.31 -3.84
CA GLU A 22 0.32 -5.31 -4.90
C GLU A 22 1.66 -5.53 -5.62
N GLN A 23 2.47 -4.47 -5.72
CA GLN A 23 3.67 -4.47 -6.55
C GLN A 23 4.65 -3.35 -6.19
N LEU A 24 5.94 -3.61 -6.41
CA LEU A 24 6.98 -2.59 -6.39
C LEU A 24 7.61 -2.43 -7.79
N SER A 25 7.93 -1.19 -8.18
CA SER A 25 8.59 -0.88 -9.46
C SER A 25 9.66 0.20 -9.25
N VAL A 26 10.79 0.12 -9.95
CA VAL A 26 11.80 1.19 -9.92
C VAL A 26 11.34 2.35 -10.80
N ILE A 27 11.56 3.58 -10.34
CA ILE A 27 11.29 4.82 -11.06
C ILE A 27 12.61 5.40 -11.58
N GLU A 28 12.73 5.56 -12.89
CA GLU A 28 13.84 6.26 -13.55
C GLU A 28 13.29 7.34 -14.47
N SER A 29 13.67 8.59 -14.21
CA SER A 29 13.18 9.77 -14.95
C SER A 29 11.65 9.84 -15.08
N GLY A 30 10.93 9.39 -14.05
CA GLY A 30 9.46 9.36 -14.02
C GLY A 30 8.81 8.12 -14.66
N SER A 31 9.56 7.25 -15.32
CA SER A 31 9.04 6.00 -15.90
C SER A 31 9.35 4.79 -15.02
N PHE A 32 8.46 3.79 -15.04
CA PHE A 32 8.75 2.50 -14.43
C PHE A 32 9.72 1.70 -15.30
N VAL A 33 10.77 1.17 -14.69
CA VAL A 33 11.83 0.44 -15.39
C VAL A 33 12.17 -0.89 -14.71
N GLY A 34 12.72 -1.81 -15.49
CA GLY A 34 13.13 -3.13 -15.02
C GLY A 34 11.96 -4.09 -14.80
N GLY A 35 12.21 -5.13 -14.00
CA GLY A 35 11.20 -6.09 -13.58
C GLY A 35 10.50 -5.62 -12.30
N ASN A 36 9.23 -5.95 -12.19
CA ASN A 36 8.43 -5.69 -11.00
C ASN A 36 8.83 -6.62 -9.86
N GLY A 37 8.78 -6.10 -8.64
CA GLY A 37 8.92 -6.85 -7.40
C GLY A 37 7.58 -7.06 -6.70
N TYR A 38 7.53 -8.05 -5.84
CA TYR A 38 6.32 -8.42 -5.10
C TYR A 38 6.62 -8.63 -3.61
N PRO A 39 5.64 -8.38 -2.72
CA PRO A 39 5.80 -8.64 -1.30
C PRO A 39 6.15 -10.09 -0.96
N ARG A 40 6.59 -10.31 0.27
CA ARG A 40 6.76 -11.66 0.83
C ARG A 40 5.43 -12.40 0.75
N GLY A 41 5.47 -13.69 0.44
CA GLY A 41 4.28 -14.54 0.41
C GLY A 41 3.18 -14.08 -0.56
N TYR A 42 3.49 -13.28 -1.58
CA TYR A 42 2.51 -12.75 -2.53
C TYR A 42 1.66 -13.85 -3.15
N VAL A 43 0.35 -13.59 -3.23
CA VAL A 43 -0.62 -14.43 -3.94
C VAL A 43 -1.33 -13.56 -4.97
N SER A 44 -1.17 -13.91 -6.24
CA SER A 44 -1.79 -13.18 -7.35
C SER A 44 -3.30 -13.39 -7.40
N ARG A 45 -4.04 -12.31 -7.71
CA ARG A 45 -5.49 -12.34 -7.95
C ARG A 45 -5.90 -13.29 -9.09
N SER A 46 -4.98 -13.58 -10.01
CA SER A 46 -5.20 -14.53 -11.11
C SER A 46 -5.08 -16.01 -10.74
N ILE A 47 -4.63 -16.33 -9.53
CA ILE A 47 -4.53 -17.72 -9.07
C ILE A 47 -5.92 -18.22 -8.67
N PRO A 48 -6.37 -19.42 -9.15
CA PRO A 48 -7.63 -20.00 -8.71
C PRO A 48 -7.72 -20.14 -7.20
N GLY A 49 -8.83 -19.68 -6.62
CA GLY A 49 -9.06 -19.71 -5.17
C GLY A 49 -8.49 -18.52 -4.41
N PHE A 50 -7.97 -17.49 -5.09
CA PHE A 50 -7.64 -16.21 -4.45
C PHE A 50 -8.86 -15.61 -3.74
N TYR A 51 -8.62 -15.02 -2.57
CA TYR A 51 -9.53 -14.12 -1.86
C TYR A 51 -8.71 -13.10 -1.06
N ASP A 52 -9.26 -11.92 -0.81
CA ASP A 52 -8.50 -10.74 -0.35
C ASP A 52 -7.80 -10.96 1.02
N ASP A 53 -8.37 -11.76 1.92
CA ASP A 53 -7.77 -12.08 3.23
C ASP A 53 -6.44 -12.85 3.12
N MET A 54 -6.11 -13.44 1.96
CA MET A 54 -4.80 -14.06 1.74
C MET A 54 -3.65 -13.05 1.78
N MET A 55 -3.94 -11.78 1.47
CA MET A 55 -2.97 -10.69 1.43
C MET A 55 -3.25 -9.59 2.45
N THR A 56 -4.49 -9.46 2.90
CA THR A 56 -4.90 -8.45 3.90
C THR A 56 -4.33 -8.76 5.27
N TYR A 57 -3.71 -7.76 5.90
CA TYR A 57 -3.33 -7.83 7.31
C TYR A 57 -3.69 -6.54 8.03
N GLN A 58 -4.80 -6.59 8.77
CA GLN A 58 -5.34 -5.46 9.53
C GLN A 58 -4.86 -5.51 11.00
N LEU A 59 -4.40 -4.38 11.51
CA LEU A 59 -4.00 -4.18 12.90
C LEU A 59 -4.75 -2.98 13.52
N PRO A 60 -5.18 -3.06 14.79
CA PRO A 60 -5.33 -4.32 15.53
C PRO A 60 -6.37 -5.22 14.83
N PRO A 61 -6.46 -6.51 15.19
CA PRO A 61 -7.52 -7.37 14.69
C PRO A 61 -8.91 -6.74 14.92
N PRO A 62 -9.91 -6.98 14.05
CA PRO A 62 -11.21 -6.28 14.10
C PRO A 62 -11.96 -6.34 15.44
N SER A 63 -11.64 -7.31 16.30
CA SER A 63 -12.19 -7.45 17.65
C SER A 63 -11.62 -6.45 18.67
N ARG A 64 -10.66 -5.62 18.28
CA ARG A 64 -9.98 -4.65 19.15
C ARG A 64 -9.89 -3.27 18.51
N THR A 65 -9.85 -2.24 19.34
CA THR A 65 -9.90 -0.82 18.91
C THR A 65 -8.55 -0.11 18.95
N ARG A 66 -7.55 -0.65 19.66
CA ARG A 66 -6.20 -0.08 19.80
C ARG A 66 -5.14 -1.09 19.50
N VAL A 67 -4.04 -0.66 18.88
CA VAL A 67 -2.82 -1.49 18.78
C VAL A 67 -2.15 -1.64 20.15
N ASN A 68 -1.31 -2.67 20.31
CA ASN A 68 -0.53 -2.89 21.53
C ASN A 68 0.83 -3.53 21.22
N ASP A 69 1.60 -3.81 22.27
CA ASP A 69 2.94 -4.41 22.25
C ASP A 69 3.00 -5.88 21.79
N SER A 70 1.85 -6.48 21.46
CA SER A 70 1.77 -7.84 20.91
C SER A 70 1.44 -7.89 19.42
N ASP A 71 1.18 -6.72 18.81
CA ASP A 71 0.88 -6.63 17.38
C ASP A 71 2.14 -6.76 16.53
N PHE A 72 2.32 -7.94 15.93
CA PHE A 72 3.34 -8.13 14.91
C PHE A 72 3.07 -7.24 13.71
N LEU A 73 4.11 -6.61 13.19
CA LEU A 73 4.05 -5.74 12.03
C LEU A 73 3.71 -6.51 10.76
N CYS A 74 4.37 -7.64 10.54
CA CYS A 74 4.18 -8.45 9.33
C CYS A 74 3.12 -9.53 9.52
N ALA A 75 2.31 -9.72 8.47
CA ALA A 75 1.35 -10.82 8.39
C ALA A 75 2.04 -12.17 8.65
N PRO A 76 1.36 -13.20 9.18
CA PRO A 76 1.96 -14.51 9.42
C PRO A 76 2.72 -15.08 8.21
N THR A 77 2.21 -14.86 7.00
CA THR A 77 2.82 -15.27 5.72
C THR A 77 4.02 -14.44 5.29
N GLN A 78 4.26 -13.29 5.93
CA GLN A 78 5.27 -12.28 5.57
C GLN A 78 6.35 -12.06 6.64
N ARG A 79 6.28 -12.77 7.78
CA ARG A 79 7.25 -12.64 8.88
C ARG A 79 8.66 -13.10 8.51
N THR A 80 8.77 -14.13 7.69
CA THR A 80 10.05 -14.60 7.15
C THR A 80 10.23 -14.07 5.74
N SER A 81 11.48 -14.04 5.24
CA SER A 81 11.81 -13.70 3.85
C SER A 81 11.38 -14.80 2.85
N ASN A 82 10.13 -15.24 2.96
CA ASN A 82 9.50 -16.25 2.14
C ASN A 82 9.01 -15.61 0.83
N GLN A 83 9.89 -15.56 -0.18
CA GLN A 83 9.49 -15.06 -1.50
C GLN A 83 8.72 -16.14 -2.26
N THR A 84 7.53 -15.81 -2.76
CA THR A 84 6.74 -16.73 -3.58
C THR A 84 7.44 -16.98 -4.91
N GLN A 85 7.52 -18.25 -5.33
CA GLN A 85 8.03 -18.61 -6.65
C GLN A 85 7.24 -17.88 -7.76
N SER A 86 7.94 -17.41 -8.79
CA SER A 86 7.39 -16.61 -9.91
C SER A 86 7.02 -15.15 -9.59
N PHE A 87 7.09 -14.74 -8.33
CA PHE A 87 6.89 -13.36 -7.91
C PHE A 87 8.18 -12.89 -7.23
N PRO A 88 9.19 -12.43 -7.99
CA PRO A 88 10.50 -12.10 -7.44
C PRO A 88 10.46 -10.85 -6.55
N ARG A 89 11.52 -10.66 -5.77
CA ARG A 89 11.82 -9.38 -5.12
C ARG A 89 12.12 -8.32 -6.17
N LEU A 90 11.93 -7.06 -5.80
CA LEU A 90 12.39 -5.96 -6.64
C LEU A 90 13.92 -5.94 -6.64
N SER A 91 14.53 -5.69 -7.80
CA SER A 91 15.93 -5.31 -7.90
C SER A 91 16.04 -3.79 -8.00
N ALA A 92 16.73 -3.15 -7.05
CA ALA A 92 16.96 -1.71 -7.03
C ALA A 92 18.43 -1.42 -6.66
N TRP A 93 18.80 -0.14 -6.57
CA TRP A 93 20.15 0.29 -6.18
C TRP A 93 20.08 1.42 -5.15
N PRO A 94 21.18 1.72 -4.44
CA PRO A 94 21.20 2.82 -3.47
C PRO A 94 20.83 4.15 -4.16
N GLY A 95 19.87 4.87 -3.58
CA GLY A 95 19.34 6.13 -4.14
C GLY A 95 18.28 5.97 -5.23
N ALA A 96 17.97 4.74 -5.69
CA ALA A 96 16.88 4.51 -6.63
C ALA A 96 15.53 4.91 -6.01
N TYR A 97 14.64 5.48 -6.81
CA TYR A 97 13.24 5.65 -6.41
C TYR A 97 12.44 4.38 -6.73
N VAL A 98 11.51 4.04 -5.84
CA VAL A 98 10.64 2.87 -5.95
C VAL A 98 9.20 3.30 -5.70
N ALA A 99 8.31 2.95 -6.63
CA ALA A 99 6.86 3.03 -6.42
C ALA A 99 6.37 1.74 -5.75
N MET A 100 5.59 1.88 -4.69
CA MET A 100 4.81 0.81 -4.06
C MET A 100 3.35 1.00 -4.44
N LYS A 101 2.81 0.10 -5.26
CA LYS A 101 1.52 0.27 -5.93
C LYS A 101 0.44 -0.61 -5.30
N TYR A 102 -0.75 -0.06 -5.09
CA TYR A 102 -1.85 -0.72 -4.39
C TYR A 102 -3.23 -0.28 -4.89
N LEU A 103 -4.20 -1.17 -4.76
CA LEU A 103 -5.59 -0.88 -5.10
C LEU A 103 -6.27 -0.08 -3.98
N GLU A 104 -7.00 0.96 -4.36
CA GLU A 104 -7.66 1.86 -3.40
C GLU A 104 -8.93 1.28 -2.79
N ASN A 105 -9.58 0.34 -3.48
CA ASN A 105 -10.71 -0.46 -2.97
C ASN A 105 -11.86 0.37 -2.35
N GLY A 106 -12.12 1.54 -2.93
CA GLY A 106 -13.17 2.47 -2.51
C GLY A 106 -12.76 3.47 -1.42
N HIS A 107 -11.57 3.35 -0.82
CA HIS A 107 -11.08 4.26 0.23
C HIS A 107 -10.82 5.69 -0.25
N VAL A 108 -10.60 5.84 -1.55
CA VAL A 108 -10.29 7.10 -2.22
C VAL A 108 -11.48 7.59 -3.03
N THR A 109 -12.12 6.73 -3.80
CA THR A 109 -13.21 7.17 -4.69
C THR A 109 -14.60 7.11 -4.07
N LEU A 110 -14.76 6.40 -2.95
CA LEU A 110 -16.01 6.29 -2.18
C LEU A 110 -15.83 6.65 -0.69
N PRO A 111 -15.17 7.77 -0.34
CA PRO A 111 -14.81 8.11 1.03
C PRO A 111 -16.03 8.30 1.95
N GLN A 112 -17.20 8.59 1.39
CA GLN A 112 -18.45 8.69 2.13
C GLN A 112 -18.91 7.37 2.78
N ASN A 113 -18.40 6.23 2.31
CA ASN A 113 -18.78 4.92 2.84
C ASN A 113 -18.15 4.64 4.21
N THR A 114 -17.08 5.35 4.57
CA THR A 114 -16.34 5.16 5.81
C THR A 114 -16.16 6.50 6.53
N PRO A 115 -17.20 6.98 7.25
CA PRO A 115 -17.15 8.26 7.93
C PRO A 115 -16.06 8.28 9.02
N GLY A 116 -15.55 9.47 9.31
CA GLY A 116 -14.56 9.69 10.37
C GLY A 116 -13.13 9.33 10.00
N LYS A 117 -12.85 8.99 8.74
CA LYS A 117 -11.52 8.67 8.24
C LYS A 117 -10.68 9.93 7.93
N PRO A 118 -9.34 9.86 8.04
CA PRO A 118 -8.45 10.98 7.79
C PRO A 118 -8.50 11.49 6.35
N PHE A 119 -8.20 12.78 6.16
CA PHE A 119 -7.98 13.38 4.85
C PHE A 119 -6.87 12.67 4.07
N GLY A 120 -6.95 12.71 2.73
CA GLY A 120 -5.99 12.05 1.84
C GLY A 120 -6.02 10.51 1.92
N GLY A 121 -7.11 9.93 2.42
CA GLY A 121 -7.22 8.48 2.60
C GLY A 121 -6.33 7.94 3.73
N GLY A 122 -5.80 8.80 4.60
CA GLY A 122 -4.80 8.41 5.60
C GLY A 122 -3.38 8.51 5.10
N THR A 123 -2.44 7.96 5.88
CA THR A 123 -1.02 8.09 5.60
C THR A 123 -0.37 6.72 5.46
N VAL A 124 0.37 6.53 4.39
CA VAL A 124 1.31 5.44 4.24
C VAL A 124 2.66 5.90 4.77
N PHE A 125 3.12 5.22 5.81
CA PHE A 125 4.48 5.30 6.29
C PHE A 125 5.27 4.13 5.71
N VAL A 126 6.42 4.42 5.11
CA VAL A 126 7.35 3.39 4.65
C VAL A 126 8.56 3.41 5.58
N PHE A 127 8.78 2.29 6.25
CA PHE A 127 9.95 2.06 7.07
C PHE A 127 10.90 1.12 6.35
N GLY A 128 12.21 1.26 6.59
CA GLY A 128 13.16 0.33 6.00
C GLY A 128 14.34 0.00 6.92
N THR A 129 14.91 -1.18 6.69
CA THR A 129 16.00 -1.73 7.51
C THR A 129 16.85 -2.75 6.74
N SER A 130 18.15 -2.79 7.04
CA SER A 130 19.07 -3.87 6.64
C SER A 130 19.21 -4.96 7.71
N GLN A 131 18.51 -4.82 8.85
CA GLN A 131 18.56 -5.72 10.00
C GLN A 131 17.13 -6.15 10.42
N PRO A 132 16.32 -6.71 9.49
CA PRO A 132 14.97 -7.14 9.81
C PRO A 132 14.99 -8.28 10.83
N ILE A 133 13.98 -8.33 11.71
CA ILE A 133 13.71 -9.50 12.54
C ILE A 133 12.37 -10.12 12.16
N GLN A 134 12.22 -11.42 12.43
CA GLN A 134 11.01 -12.17 12.06
C GLN A 134 9.75 -11.70 12.81
N ASN A 135 9.94 -11.28 14.06
CA ASN A 135 8.87 -10.92 15.00
C ASN A 135 8.83 -9.41 15.23
N GLU A 136 9.06 -8.63 14.16
CA GLU A 136 8.99 -7.17 14.19
C GLU A 136 7.61 -6.74 14.73
N LEU A 137 7.59 -5.82 15.70
CA LEU A 137 6.36 -5.31 16.32
C LEU A 137 5.98 -3.97 15.69
N LEU A 138 4.68 -3.76 15.48
CA LEU A 138 4.18 -2.51 14.90
C LEU A 138 4.60 -1.32 15.75
N VAL A 139 4.37 -1.37 17.07
CA VAL A 139 4.64 -0.26 17.97
C VAL A 139 6.13 0.14 18.00
N ASP A 140 7.05 -0.84 17.92
CA ASP A 140 8.49 -0.59 17.89
C ASP A 140 8.92 0.12 16.60
N VAL A 141 8.37 -0.31 15.46
CA VAL A 141 8.70 0.30 14.16
C VAL A 141 8.09 1.68 14.00
N LEU A 142 6.92 1.95 14.60
CA LEU A 142 6.34 3.30 14.62
C LEU A 142 7.24 4.31 15.36
N GLU A 143 8.16 3.87 16.23
CA GLU A 143 9.14 4.75 16.88
C GLU A 143 10.35 5.10 16.00
N TRP A 144 10.53 4.45 14.85
CA TRP A 144 11.66 4.73 13.97
C TRP A 144 11.53 6.11 13.32
N THR A 145 12.57 6.93 13.48
CA THR A 145 12.66 8.29 12.94
C THR A 145 13.41 8.32 11.62
N THR A 146 13.30 9.44 10.89
CA THR A 146 13.97 9.63 9.60
C THR A 146 15.50 9.66 9.69
N ASP A 147 16.04 10.12 10.83
CA ASP A 147 17.48 10.13 11.13
C ASP A 147 18.01 8.78 11.65
N GLY A 148 17.15 7.77 11.81
CA GLY A 148 17.50 6.44 12.29
C GLY A 148 17.87 6.36 13.77
N THR A 149 17.52 7.37 14.58
CA THR A 149 17.85 7.40 16.02
C THR A 149 16.72 6.94 16.94
N GLY A 150 15.49 6.89 16.42
CA GLY A 150 14.29 6.47 17.12
C GLY A 150 14.14 4.95 17.27
N GLY A 151 13.31 4.54 18.22
CA GLY A 151 13.11 3.15 18.61
C GLY A 151 14.43 2.44 18.94
N ASP A 152 14.58 1.22 18.44
CA ASP A 152 15.75 0.38 18.64
C ASP A 152 16.91 0.64 17.65
N ARG A 153 16.77 1.66 16.77
CA ARG A 153 17.77 2.11 15.80
C ARG A 153 18.17 1.08 14.73
N ARG A 154 17.38 0.01 14.56
CA ARG A 154 17.63 -0.97 13.48
C ARG A 154 17.14 -0.50 12.12
N GLY A 155 16.25 0.48 12.07
CA GLY A 155 15.72 1.02 10.83
C GLY A 155 15.38 2.49 10.93
N LYS A 156 14.73 2.99 9.89
CA LYS A 156 14.36 4.40 9.74
C LYS A 156 13.05 4.55 8.99
N LEU A 157 12.33 5.63 9.27
CA LEU A 157 11.23 6.10 8.44
C LEU A 157 11.82 6.70 7.15
N ILE A 158 11.47 6.14 5.99
CA ILE A 158 12.03 6.54 4.68
C ILE A 158 11.03 7.25 3.78
N ALA A 159 9.72 7.14 4.04
CA ALA A 159 8.70 7.96 3.40
C ALA A 159 7.44 8.09 4.27
N ALA A 160 6.74 9.22 4.12
CA ALA A 160 5.39 9.41 4.63
C ALA A 160 4.56 10.14 3.56
N GLN A 161 3.60 9.45 2.95
CA GLN A 161 2.78 9.97 1.86
C GLN A 161 1.29 9.71 2.11
N ASN A 162 0.42 10.58 1.58
CA ASN A 162 -1.01 10.31 1.62
C ASN A 162 -1.30 9.02 0.83
N PHE A 163 -2.24 8.20 1.33
CA PHE A 163 -2.67 6.99 0.66
C PHE A 163 -3.27 7.29 -0.71
N ASP A 164 -4.09 8.34 -0.78
CA ASP A 164 -4.57 8.94 -2.02
C ASP A 164 -3.43 9.72 -2.68
N ASP A 165 -2.97 9.24 -3.85
CA ASP A 165 -1.94 9.90 -4.65
C ASP A 165 -2.48 11.06 -5.52
N GLY A 166 -3.80 11.31 -5.45
CA GLY A 166 -4.50 12.35 -6.19
C GLY A 166 -4.95 11.92 -7.59
N ARG A 167 -4.54 10.75 -8.05
CA ARG A 167 -4.66 10.30 -9.45
C ARG A 167 -5.40 8.97 -9.54
N CYS A 168 -5.12 8.02 -8.66
CA CYS A 168 -5.65 6.67 -8.65
C CYS A 168 -7.18 6.61 -8.50
N TYR A 169 -7.78 5.52 -8.97
CA TYR A 169 -9.21 5.29 -8.83
C TYR A 169 -9.57 3.82 -9.00
N GLN A 170 -10.55 3.36 -8.22
CA GLN A 170 -11.39 2.21 -8.56
C GLN A 170 -12.48 2.66 -9.52
N ILE A 171 -12.83 1.85 -10.52
CA ILE A 171 -13.93 2.17 -11.45
C ILE A 171 -15.27 1.99 -10.73
N ASN A 172 -15.99 3.09 -10.54
CA ASN A 172 -17.36 3.09 -9.99
C ASN A 172 -18.13 4.33 -10.44
N ALA A 173 -19.39 4.44 -10.01
CA ALA A 173 -20.28 5.53 -10.37
C ALA A 173 -20.16 6.78 -9.48
N GLY A 174 -19.23 6.81 -8.53
CA GLY A 174 -18.97 7.97 -7.67
C GLY A 174 -18.28 9.10 -8.42
N ASN A 175 -18.59 10.35 -8.07
CA ASN A 175 -18.05 11.52 -8.77
C ASN A 175 -16.51 11.57 -8.81
N ILE A 176 -15.83 11.17 -7.72
CA ILE A 176 -14.36 11.15 -7.66
C ILE A 176 -13.80 10.19 -8.72
N SER A 177 -14.36 8.98 -8.80
CA SER A 177 -13.96 7.98 -9.80
C SER A 177 -14.20 8.49 -11.22
N LEU A 178 -15.40 9.02 -11.50
CA LEU A 178 -15.77 9.52 -12.83
C LEU A 178 -14.88 10.68 -13.28
N THR A 179 -14.54 11.60 -12.39
CA THR A 179 -13.61 12.71 -12.69
C THR A 179 -12.21 12.19 -12.96
N ARG A 180 -11.67 11.30 -12.11
CA ARG A 180 -10.30 10.78 -12.27
C ARG A 180 -10.13 9.89 -13.50
N GLN A 181 -11.15 9.12 -13.88
CA GLN A 181 -11.14 8.37 -15.15
C GLN A 181 -10.99 9.29 -16.37
N GLN A 182 -11.53 10.52 -16.30
CA GLN A 182 -11.40 11.51 -17.38
C GLN A 182 -10.05 12.24 -17.35
N GLU A 183 -9.57 12.60 -16.16
CA GLU A 183 -8.32 13.36 -15.97
C GLU A 183 -7.07 12.49 -16.13
N PHE A 184 -7.15 11.22 -15.71
CA PHE A 184 -6.05 10.28 -15.64
C PHE A 184 -6.45 8.93 -16.26
N PRO A 185 -6.75 8.87 -17.56
CA PRO A 185 -7.09 7.61 -18.20
C PRO A 185 -5.92 6.62 -18.14
N ASP A 186 -6.22 5.37 -17.86
CA ASP A 186 -5.24 4.29 -17.73
C ASP A 186 -5.50 3.14 -18.73
N PRO A 187 -5.27 3.36 -20.03
CA PRO A 187 -5.53 2.37 -21.06
C PRO A 187 -4.41 1.33 -21.13
N VAL A 188 -4.77 0.09 -21.46
CA VAL A 188 -3.81 -0.94 -21.87
C VAL A 188 -3.10 -0.49 -23.15
N GLU A 189 -1.78 -0.69 -23.19
CA GLU A 189 -0.95 -0.38 -24.34
C GLU A 189 -1.50 -1.04 -25.62
N GLY A 190 -1.65 -0.25 -26.68
CA GLY A 190 -2.22 -0.71 -27.95
C GLY A 190 -3.74 -0.91 -27.95
N GLN A 191 -4.44 -0.62 -26.84
CA GLN A 191 -5.91 -0.70 -26.74
C GLN A 191 -6.51 0.62 -26.24
N PRO A 192 -6.53 1.68 -27.09
CA PRO A 192 -7.13 2.96 -26.72
C PRO A 192 -8.61 2.80 -26.32
N GLY A 193 -8.99 3.42 -25.20
CA GLY A 193 -10.37 3.37 -24.69
C GLY A 193 -10.70 2.15 -23.83
N SER A 194 -9.74 1.25 -23.58
CA SER A 194 -9.85 0.30 -22.48
C SER A 194 -9.95 1.04 -21.14
N ALA A 195 -10.73 0.51 -20.21
CA ALA A 195 -10.96 1.11 -18.90
C ALA A 195 -10.43 0.16 -17.83
N HIS A 196 -9.41 0.62 -17.10
CA HIS A 196 -8.80 -0.10 -15.99
C HIS A 196 -8.78 0.77 -14.75
N GLU A 197 -8.83 0.11 -13.59
CA GLU A 197 -8.57 0.76 -12.32
C GLU A 197 -7.10 1.18 -12.29
N GLN A 198 -6.88 2.43 -11.94
CA GLN A 198 -5.55 2.99 -11.87
C GLN A 198 -5.07 2.90 -10.42
N TRP A 199 -3.96 2.19 -10.17
CA TRP A 199 -3.53 1.92 -8.79
C TRP A 199 -2.97 3.19 -8.15
N CYS A 200 -3.14 3.29 -6.84
CA CYS A 200 -2.43 4.31 -6.07
C CYS A 200 -0.98 3.88 -5.89
N GLU A 201 -0.10 4.86 -5.69
CA GLU A 201 1.28 4.57 -5.35
C GLU A 201 1.78 5.38 -4.15
N THR A 202 2.73 4.82 -3.41
CA THR A 202 3.60 5.52 -2.47
C THR A 202 5.04 5.36 -2.94
N ASP A 203 5.74 6.49 -3.05
CA ASP A 203 7.07 6.52 -3.63
C ASP A 203 8.15 6.71 -2.56
N VAL A 204 9.28 6.02 -2.72
CA VAL A 204 10.38 6.10 -1.75
C VAL A 204 11.73 6.07 -2.44
N ALA A 205 12.68 6.84 -1.92
CA ALA A 205 14.08 6.69 -2.26
C ALA A 205 14.71 5.60 -1.38
N ILE A 206 15.32 4.60 -2.01
CA ILE A 206 16.17 3.64 -1.29
C ILE A 206 17.35 4.42 -0.71
N PRO A 207 17.71 4.24 0.58
CA PRO A 207 18.80 4.99 1.16
C PRO A 207 20.12 4.76 0.42
N SER A 208 20.89 5.84 0.24
CA SER A 208 22.15 5.80 -0.53
C SER A 208 23.27 5.03 0.19
N ASP A 209 23.11 4.76 1.48
CA ASP A 209 24.05 4.07 2.35
C ASP A 209 23.82 2.55 2.43
N VAL A 210 22.80 2.00 1.76
CA VAL A 210 22.57 0.55 1.74
C VAL A 210 23.64 -0.16 0.91
N SER A 211 24.16 -1.27 1.44
CA SER A 211 25.21 -2.05 0.79
C SER A 211 24.73 -2.71 -0.51
N ILE A 212 25.54 -2.64 -1.56
CA ILE A 212 25.35 -3.44 -2.78
C ILE A 212 25.54 -4.94 -2.45
N ASN A 213 24.84 -5.80 -3.20
CA ASN A 213 24.75 -7.26 -3.00
C ASN A 213 24.17 -7.63 -1.63
N SER A 214 23.20 -6.85 -1.16
CA SER A 214 22.47 -7.11 0.08
C SER A 214 20.95 -7.11 -0.17
N THR A 215 20.18 -7.47 0.86
CA THR A 215 18.73 -7.36 0.85
C THR A 215 18.33 -6.25 1.82
N TYR A 216 17.44 -5.37 1.38
CA TYR A 216 16.85 -4.31 2.17
C TYR A 216 15.36 -4.59 2.37
N THR A 217 14.91 -4.62 3.62
CA THR A 217 13.49 -4.84 3.93
C THR A 217 12.78 -3.49 4.01
N VAL A 218 11.58 -3.44 3.43
CA VAL A 218 10.66 -2.31 3.55
C VAL A 218 9.33 -2.76 4.14
N TYR A 219 8.81 -1.94 5.04
CA TYR A 219 7.50 -2.11 5.66
C TYR A 219 6.61 -0.98 5.19
N TRP A 220 5.62 -1.33 4.36
CA TRP A 220 4.54 -0.44 3.97
C TRP A 220 3.47 -0.48 5.05
N VAL A 221 3.21 0.65 5.72
CA VAL A 221 2.31 0.76 6.87
C VAL A 221 1.30 1.87 6.60
N TRP A 222 0.09 1.50 6.20
CA TRP A 222 -1.00 2.44 6.01
C TRP A 222 -1.75 2.64 7.33
N GLN A 223 -1.63 3.84 7.89
CA GLN A 223 -2.38 4.30 9.06
C GLN A 223 -3.67 4.98 8.60
N TRP A 224 -4.81 4.39 8.97
CA TRP A 224 -6.15 4.82 8.55
C TRP A 224 -7.19 4.81 9.69
N PRO A 225 -6.91 5.50 10.81
CA PRO A 225 -7.73 5.48 12.00
C PRO A 225 -9.11 6.09 11.76
N THR A 226 -10.05 5.78 12.65
CA THR A 226 -11.35 6.47 12.72
C THR A 226 -11.31 7.49 13.86
N ALA A 227 -11.70 8.73 13.57
CA ALA A 227 -11.73 9.81 14.53
C ALA A 227 -12.73 9.58 15.67
N PRO A 228 -12.45 10.05 16.90
CA PRO A 228 -13.41 10.06 17.99
C PRO A 228 -14.71 10.79 17.63
N GLY A 229 -15.82 10.38 18.24
CA GLY A 229 -17.15 10.89 17.94
C GLY A 229 -17.81 10.32 16.68
N THR A 230 -17.13 9.42 15.97
CA THR A 230 -17.73 8.70 14.83
C THR A 230 -18.67 7.61 15.33
N LEU A 231 -19.82 7.42 14.67
CA LEU A 231 -20.75 6.34 15.03
C LEU A 231 -20.05 4.98 14.99
N GLY A 232 -20.09 4.24 16.10
CA GLY A 232 -19.37 2.96 16.25
C GLY A 232 -17.90 3.08 16.67
N ALA A 233 -17.34 4.29 16.78
CA ALA A 233 -15.99 4.58 17.23
C ALA A 233 -15.95 5.88 18.06
N MET A 234 -16.72 5.93 19.15
CA MET A 234 -16.86 7.16 19.97
C MET A 234 -15.53 7.63 20.57
N ASP A 235 -14.68 6.70 21.00
CA ASP A 235 -13.32 7.01 21.47
C ASP A 235 -12.30 7.07 20.34
N GLY A 236 -12.74 6.92 19.09
CA GLY A 236 -11.91 6.68 17.92
C GLY A 236 -11.44 5.23 17.85
N LYS A 237 -10.82 4.85 16.74
CA LYS A 237 -10.34 3.49 16.50
C LYS A 237 -9.04 3.51 15.71
N ASP A 238 -8.06 2.75 16.17
CA ASP A 238 -6.83 2.50 15.43
C ASP A 238 -7.13 1.52 14.31
N GLU A 239 -6.52 1.76 13.15
CA GLU A 239 -6.67 0.86 12.01
C GLU A 239 -5.46 1.05 11.11
N TYR A 240 -4.75 -0.05 10.90
CA TYR A 240 -3.56 -0.13 10.09
C TYR A 240 -3.66 -1.31 9.14
N TYR A 241 -3.09 -1.16 7.96
CA TYR A 241 -2.82 -2.28 7.05
C TYR A 241 -1.35 -2.28 6.71
N THR A 242 -0.74 -3.46 6.72
CA THR A 242 0.71 -3.56 6.55
C THR A 242 1.08 -4.56 5.48
N THR A 243 2.21 -4.30 4.81
CA THR A 243 2.80 -5.22 3.85
C THR A 243 4.31 -5.19 3.97
N CYS A 244 4.92 -6.37 4.16
CA CYS A 244 6.37 -6.51 4.30
C CYS A 244 6.98 -7.05 3.02
N SER A 245 7.99 -6.35 2.49
CA SER A 245 8.67 -6.69 1.24
C SER A 245 10.18 -6.66 1.40
N ASP A 246 10.88 -7.45 0.59
CA ASP A 246 12.33 -7.45 0.49
C ASP A 246 12.75 -6.94 -0.89
N ILE A 247 13.80 -6.12 -0.94
CA ILE A 247 14.38 -5.53 -2.15
C ILE A 247 15.83 -6.00 -2.24
N ASP A 248 16.22 -6.57 -3.37
CA ASP A 248 17.60 -6.93 -3.65
C ASP A 248 18.36 -5.68 -4.14
N ILE A 249 19.43 -5.33 -3.45
CA ILE A 249 20.21 -4.11 -3.68
C ILE A 249 21.42 -4.45 -4.55
N LEU A 250 21.40 -3.94 -5.77
CA LEU A 250 22.39 -4.21 -6.82
C LEU A 250 23.17 -2.93 -7.15
N ALA A 251 24.19 -3.06 -8.02
CA ALA A 251 25.04 -1.94 -8.42
C ALA A 251 24.36 -0.95 -9.39
N GLY A 252 23.16 -1.26 -9.87
CA GLY A 252 22.41 -0.46 -10.84
C GLY A 252 21.30 -1.27 -11.49
N LEU A 253 20.64 -0.68 -12.50
CA LEU A 253 19.59 -1.35 -13.27
C LEU A 253 20.17 -2.61 -13.94
N GLN A 254 19.60 -3.76 -13.61
CA GLN A 254 19.89 -5.01 -14.30
C GLN A 254 18.90 -5.20 -15.45
N ASN A 255 19.32 -5.95 -16.47
CA ASN A 255 18.43 -6.46 -17.51
C ASN A 255 17.49 -7.51 -16.89
N ALA A 256 16.49 -7.05 -16.16
CA ALA A 256 15.42 -7.88 -15.64
C ALA A 256 14.44 -8.20 -16.76
N ILE A 257 14.01 -9.46 -16.85
CA ILE A 257 12.96 -9.87 -17.76
C ILE A 257 11.65 -9.24 -17.24
N PRO A 258 10.93 -8.45 -18.07
CA PRO A 258 9.62 -7.95 -17.68
C PRO A 258 8.71 -9.09 -17.25
N ASN A 259 8.04 -8.93 -16.12
CA ASN A 259 7.22 -9.94 -15.46
C ASN A 259 5.84 -9.36 -15.09
N PRO A 260 5.07 -8.83 -16.07
CA PRO A 260 3.76 -8.27 -15.82
C PRO A 260 2.79 -9.37 -15.35
N LEU A 261 1.88 -9.02 -14.44
CA LEU A 261 0.74 -9.86 -14.10
C LEU A 261 -0.40 -9.67 -15.12
N SER A 262 -1.31 -10.64 -15.20
CA SER A 262 -2.54 -10.46 -15.99
C SER A 262 -3.42 -9.33 -15.44
N GLN A 263 -3.40 -9.12 -14.11
CA GLN A 263 -4.11 -8.01 -13.46
C GLN A 263 -3.26 -6.75 -13.29
N GLN A 264 -2.10 -6.69 -13.95
CA GLN A 264 -1.17 -5.58 -13.84
C GLN A 264 -1.85 -4.25 -14.17
N ASP A 265 -1.60 -3.25 -13.33
CA ASP A 265 -1.90 -1.86 -13.65
C ASP A 265 -1.15 -1.43 -14.93
N PRO A 266 -1.87 -1.02 -15.99
CA PRO A 266 -1.29 -0.54 -17.25
C PRO A 266 -0.36 0.67 -17.12
N GLN A 267 -0.46 1.44 -16.03
CA GLN A 267 0.36 2.61 -15.78
C GLN A 267 1.87 2.27 -15.88
N ASN A 268 2.58 3.05 -16.68
CA ASN A 268 4.02 2.88 -16.97
C ASN A 268 4.90 4.02 -16.44
N SER A 269 4.33 4.99 -15.73
CA SER A 269 5.04 6.15 -15.21
C SER A 269 4.53 6.53 -13.84
N ALA A 270 5.43 6.96 -12.96
CA ALA A 270 5.09 7.44 -11.63
C ALA A 270 4.32 8.77 -11.70
N VAL A 271 3.67 9.14 -10.60
CA VAL A 271 3.06 10.45 -10.43
C VAL A 271 4.11 11.56 -10.62
N PRO A 272 3.80 12.67 -11.31
CA PRO A 272 4.81 13.65 -11.73
C PRO A 272 5.71 14.22 -10.61
N ASN A 273 5.24 14.22 -9.37
CA ASN A 273 5.94 14.74 -8.20
C ASN A 273 6.46 13.64 -7.24
N TYR A 274 6.64 12.40 -7.71
CA TYR A 274 7.04 11.23 -6.91
C TYR A 274 8.20 11.49 -5.92
N GLN A 275 9.13 12.38 -6.27
CA GLN A 275 10.29 12.72 -5.42
C GLN A 275 9.96 13.58 -4.20
N ASN A 276 8.87 14.34 -4.25
CA ASN A 276 8.56 15.42 -3.28
C ASN A 276 7.15 15.26 -2.66
N ARG A 277 6.56 14.07 -2.77
CA ARG A 277 5.26 13.80 -2.14
C ARG A 277 5.40 13.70 -0.63
N SER A 278 4.43 14.29 0.07
CA SER A 278 4.36 14.31 1.52
C SER A 278 2.93 14.04 1.99
N ALA A 279 2.80 13.42 3.16
CA ALA A 279 1.52 13.27 3.84
C ALA A 279 1.12 14.53 4.61
N TYR A 280 -0.19 14.67 4.90
CA TYR A 280 -0.69 15.66 5.86
C TYR A 280 -0.18 15.39 7.28
N LYS A 281 0.00 14.10 7.63
CA LYS A 281 0.62 13.65 8.88
C LYS A 281 1.94 12.97 8.55
N SER A 282 3.07 13.61 8.85
CA SER A 282 4.40 13.10 8.50
C SER A 282 5.10 12.30 9.61
N ASN A 283 4.54 12.32 10.83
CA ASN A 283 5.02 11.53 11.97
C ASN A 283 4.01 10.40 12.25
N PRO A 284 4.42 9.12 12.34
CA PRO A 284 3.52 8.02 12.71
C PRO A 284 2.89 8.16 14.11
N LEU A 285 3.59 8.80 15.06
CA LEU A 285 3.20 8.99 16.46
C LEU A 285 2.59 10.38 16.73
#